data_AF-A0A945RX74-F1
#
_entry.id   AF-A0A945RX74-F1
#
_cell.length_a   1.000
_cell.length_b   1.000
_cell.length_c   1.000
_cell.angle_alpha   90.00
_cell.angle_beta   90.00
_cell.angle_gamma   90.00
#
_symmetry.space_group_name_H-M   'P 1'
#
loop_
_entity.id
_entity.type
_entity.pdbx_description
1 polymer ?
#
loop_
_entity_poly.entity_id
_entity_poly.type
_entity_poly.pdbx_seq_one_letter_code
_entity_poly.pdbx_strand_id
1 'polypeptide(L)'
;MNRLVILAIAGLCAVAHAQDAVLSETFDGGMGTWEYAPGPATMGGVVEGSGERGNVLDLQPTGAIFGVNSRVLKLDGELSPDKAYKVSARIRSEGLEKGTFAFSICYRNADGRRLSQMSVHNLQVNSKPHDWIVKSLTFGKGSTRPFTEETAGMVVRFSFWDKEQKCTGHVMVDDVLVEEVKVKKTVYADWPGSVLVNSGDLQVRLESRSFWTLYRIDYQGKRLCLDRYGSHYGSVANFSGTGFIGSGHVENEDEQVLKVALAVDGAAQTPPKPEYTCDELVLTKTSKLRGLTLKSLIRISDDRILEDVVMSASEPSKLNLIYHFMHPWTTEMSDYLGVLPDGSRVEGEFVDDKGMKISKPVSWSSVYSRTLQAGAVTVVLAVPEGVRWSARYWDVPKRYRKHYLAAFTNSTVPVGQEFHFRVLTIPFAATAETWRADSERLAEEALKAADAGE
;
A
#
# COMPACT_ATOMS: atom_id res chain seq x y z
N MET A 1 30.52 -55.71 10.10
CA MET A 1 29.59 -55.57 11.24
C MET A 1 30.05 -54.37 12.07
N ASN A 2 29.49 -53.18 11.85
CA ASN A 2 29.32 -52.13 12.87
C ASN A 2 28.65 -50.88 12.29
N ARG A 3 27.38 -50.79 12.66
CA ARG A 3 26.46 -49.68 12.85
C ARG A 3 26.90 -48.26 12.42
N LEU A 4 26.20 -47.83 11.39
CA LEU A 4 25.63 -46.50 11.16
C LEU A 4 25.26 -45.79 12.48
N VAL A 5 25.87 -44.63 12.75
CA VAL A 5 25.36 -43.64 13.71
C VAL A 5 24.83 -42.48 12.87
N ILE A 6 23.51 -42.40 12.77
CA ILE A 6 22.81 -41.23 12.22
C ILE A 6 22.82 -40.18 13.32
N LEU A 7 23.64 -39.14 13.14
CA LEU A 7 23.60 -37.95 13.98
C LEU A 7 22.43 -37.08 13.50
N ALA A 8 21.31 -37.14 14.20
CA ALA A 8 20.20 -36.21 14.03
C ALA A 8 20.64 -34.85 14.59
N ILE A 9 21.00 -33.90 13.72
CA ILE A 9 21.13 -32.49 14.08
C ILE A 9 19.72 -31.91 14.01
N ALA A 10 18.95 -32.11 15.08
CA ALA A 10 17.69 -31.41 15.32
C ALA A 10 17.99 -29.94 15.66
N GLY A 11 17.13 -29.06 15.16
CA GLY A 11 17.31 -27.62 15.14
C GLY A 11 17.47 -27.02 16.53
N LEU A 12 18.55 -26.26 16.68
CA LEU A 12 18.73 -25.23 17.69
C LEU A 12 18.97 -23.92 16.93
N CYS A 13 17.90 -23.31 16.41
CA CYS A 13 17.86 -21.87 16.27
C CYS A 13 17.55 -21.29 17.65
N ALA A 14 18.51 -21.42 18.57
CA ALA A 14 18.54 -20.57 19.74
C ALA A 14 18.69 -19.13 19.23
N VAL A 15 17.76 -18.28 19.61
CA VAL A 15 17.78 -16.84 19.31
C VAL A 15 18.98 -16.25 20.03
N ALA A 16 20.13 -16.24 19.36
CA ALA A 16 21.25 -15.43 19.76
C ALA A 16 20.92 -13.97 19.40
N HIS A 17 20.69 -13.16 20.44
CA HIS A 17 20.90 -11.71 20.58
C HIS A 17 19.72 -10.98 21.25
N ALA A 18 19.65 -11.08 22.59
CA ALA A 18 18.81 -10.21 23.42
C ALA A 18 19.61 -9.10 24.14
N GLN A 19 20.91 -8.95 23.88
CA GLN A 19 21.78 -8.06 24.66
C GLN A 19 21.65 -6.56 24.31
N ASP A 20 21.04 -6.21 23.17
CA ASP A 20 20.95 -4.81 22.69
C ASP A 20 19.51 -4.33 22.41
N ALA A 21 18.49 -5.08 22.85
CA ALA A 21 17.09 -4.70 22.65
C ALA A 21 16.65 -3.62 23.66
N VAL A 22 15.93 -2.61 23.17
CA VAL A 22 15.29 -1.56 23.99
C VAL A 22 14.09 -2.11 24.77
N LEU A 23 13.38 -3.05 24.16
CA LEU A 23 12.29 -3.82 24.76
C LEU A 23 12.36 -5.24 24.21
N SER A 24 12.28 -6.24 25.09
CA SER A 24 12.14 -7.65 24.72
C SER A 24 11.17 -8.30 25.70
N GLU A 25 10.08 -8.87 25.19
CA GLU A 25 9.03 -9.50 25.99
C GLU A 25 8.58 -10.81 25.34
N THR A 26 8.73 -11.90 26.09
CA THR A 26 8.21 -13.24 25.75
C THR A 26 7.03 -13.65 26.64
N PHE A 27 6.63 -12.81 27.61
CA PHE A 27 5.57 -13.07 28.57
C PHE A 27 5.76 -14.31 29.46
N ASP A 28 6.89 -15.04 29.37
CA ASP A 28 7.21 -16.16 30.26
C ASP A 28 7.19 -15.77 31.74
N GLY A 29 7.56 -14.52 32.05
CA GLY A 29 7.51 -13.93 33.39
C GLY A 29 6.16 -13.30 33.78
N GLY A 30 5.10 -13.46 32.98
CA GLY A 30 3.83 -12.79 33.16
C GLY A 30 3.78 -11.40 32.53
N MET A 31 2.89 -10.54 33.03
CA MET A 31 2.64 -9.20 32.45
C MET A 31 3.78 -8.20 32.67
N GLY A 32 4.66 -8.41 33.66
CA GLY A 32 5.78 -7.51 33.93
C GLY A 32 5.39 -6.03 34.06
N THR A 33 5.87 -5.21 33.12
CA THR A 33 5.59 -3.75 33.06
C THR A 33 4.48 -3.38 32.06
N TRP A 34 3.74 -4.37 31.56
CA TRP A 34 2.61 -4.16 30.66
C TRP A 34 1.34 -3.88 31.44
N GLU A 35 0.57 -2.91 30.97
CA GLU A 35 -0.60 -2.39 31.67
C GLU A 35 -1.83 -2.41 30.78
N TYR A 36 -2.97 -2.79 31.36
CA TYR A 36 -4.26 -2.69 30.69
C TYR A 36 -4.66 -1.23 30.48
N ALA A 37 -5.00 -0.88 29.25
CA ALA A 37 -5.32 0.48 28.84
C ALA A 37 -6.13 0.48 27.53
N PRO A 38 -7.47 0.53 27.54
CA PRO A 38 -8.38 0.38 28.67
C PRO A 38 -8.79 -1.09 28.88
N GLY A 39 -9.61 -1.33 29.91
CA GLY A 39 -10.33 -2.58 30.14
C GLY A 39 -9.73 -3.44 31.25
N PRO A 40 -10.50 -4.38 31.80
CA PRO A 40 -10.08 -5.20 32.94
C PRO A 40 -9.22 -6.40 32.53
N ALA A 41 -8.46 -6.94 33.49
CA ALA A 41 -7.67 -8.15 33.32
C ALA A 41 -8.47 -9.41 32.95
N THR A 42 -9.81 -9.37 33.11
CA THR A 42 -10.68 -10.48 32.72
C THR A 42 -10.83 -10.63 31.20
N MET A 43 -10.40 -9.63 30.41
CA MET A 43 -10.46 -9.63 28.94
C MET A 43 -9.14 -10.04 28.28
N GLY A 44 -8.12 -10.38 29.08
CA GLY A 44 -6.86 -10.88 28.56
C GLY A 44 -5.77 -10.92 29.62
N GLY A 45 -4.78 -11.77 29.41
CA GLY A 45 -3.70 -11.99 30.35
C GLY A 45 -2.69 -12.96 29.79
N VAL A 46 -1.70 -13.31 30.59
CA VAL A 46 -0.69 -14.28 30.19
C VAL A 46 -1.18 -15.70 30.46
N VAL A 47 -1.11 -16.56 29.43
CA VAL A 47 -1.50 -17.98 29.50
C VAL A 47 -0.38 -18.84 28.93
N GLU A 48 -0.37 -20.13 29.26
CA GLU A 48 0.54 -21.09 28.66
C GLU A 48 0.26 -21.24 27.15
N GLY A 49 1.28 -21.06 26.32
CA GLY A 49 1.17 -21.22 24.88
C GLY A 49 1.01 -22.68 24.45
N SER A 50 0.64 -22.89 23.19
CA SER A 50 0.54 -24.24 22.62
C SER A 50 1.86 -24.68 21.96
N GLY A 51 2.26 -25.94 22.17
CA GLY A 51 3.38 -26.56 21.46
C GLY A 51 4.74 -26.26 22.12
N GLU A 52 5.72 -25.83 21.33
CA GLU A 52 7.07 -25.45 21.83
C GLU A 52 7.14 -24.00 22.35
N ARG A 53 6.03 -23.24 22.31
CA ARG A 53 5.99 -21.87 22.84
C ARG A 53 5.80 -21.87 24.35
N GLY A 54 6.49 -20.93 25.01
CA GLY A 54 6.27 -20.60 26.41
C GLY A 54 4.95 -19.86 26.63
N ASN A 55 4.90 -18.99 27.63
CA ASN A 55 3.69 -18.22 27.88
C ASN A 55 3.46 -17.17 26.78
N VAL A 56 2.20 -16.79 26.58
CA VAL A 56 1.81 -15.80 25.58
C VAL A 56 0.81 -14.82 26.17
N LEU A 57 0.76 -13.60 25.64
CA LEU A 57 -0.29 -12.64 25.96
C LEU A 57 -1.54 -12.97 25.16
N ASP A 58 -2.57 -13.44 25.86
CA ASP A 58 -3.86 -13.83 25.31
C ASP A 58 -4.90 -12.72 25.49
N LEU A 59 -5.49 -12.23 24.40
CA LEU A 59 -6.40 -11.09 24.39
C LEU A 59 -7.77 -11.50 23.83
N GLN A 60 -8.80 -11.43 24.68
CA GLN A 60 -10.17 -11.85 24.41
C GLN A 60 -11.18 -10.78 24.90
N PRO A 61 -11.27 -9.61 24.24
CA PRO A 61 -12.31 -8.64 24.57
C PRO A 61 -13.70 -9.26 24.41
N THR A 62 -14.58 -8.96 25.37
CA THR A 62 -15.96 -9.46 25.38
C THR A 62 -16.92 -8.30 25.56
N GLY A 63 -17.29 -7.66 24.45
CA GLY A 63 -18.29 -6.59 24.42
C GLY A 63 -17.81 -5.22 24.92
N ALA A 64 -16.49 -4.98 24.98
CA ALA A 64 -15.91 -3.70 25.37
C ALA A 64 -14.66 -3.37 24.54
N ILE A 65 -14.25 -2.09 24.48
CA ILE A 65 -12.91 -1.73 24.01
C ILE A 65 -11.87 -2.26 25.00
N PHE A 66 -10.73 -2.71 24.49
CA PHE A 66 -9.68 -3.32 25.30
C PHE A 66 -8.30 -2.93 24.77
N GLY A 67 -7.30 -2.89 25.62
CA GLY A 67 -5.93 -2.77 25.16
C GLY A 67 -4.91 -3.01 26.26
N VAL A 68 -3.69 -3.26 25.82
CA VAL A 68 -2.51 -3.43 26.67
C VAL A 68 -1.39 -2.58 26.09
N ASN A 69 -0.72 -1.82 26.95
CA ASN A 69 0.45 -1.03 26.59
C ASN A 69 1.68 -1.59 27.28
N SER A 70 2.83 -1.49 26.62
CA SER A 70 4.12 -1.52 27.31
C SER A 70 4.27 -0.29 28.20
N ARG A 71 5.25 -0.32 29.09
CA ARG A 71 5.83 0.90 29.68
C ARG A 71 6.23 1.89 28.58
N VAL A 72 6.32 3.18 28.94
CA VAL A 72 6.87 4.21 28.05
C VAL A 72 8.37 3.99 27.89
N LEU A 73 8.83 3.86 26.65
CA LEU A 73 10.24 3.95 26.26
C LEU A 73 10.54 5.44 26.04
N LYS A 74 11.43 6.04 26.84
CA LYS A 74 11.68 7.49 26.79
C LYS A 74 12.62 7.84 25.65
N LEU A 75 12.31 8.92 24.95
CA LEU A 75 13.25 9.59 24.06
C LEU A 75 14.26 10.35 24.92
N ASP A 76 15.54 10.30 24.55
CA ASP A 76 16.69 10.74 25.35
C ASP A 76 16.96 9.87 26.60
N GLY A 77 16.59 8.59 26.51
CA GLY A 77 16.85 7.57 27.51
C GLY A 77 17.13 6.24 26.82
N GLU A 78 16.13 5.36 26.79
CA GLU A 78 16.24 4.08 26.08
C GLU A 78 16.16 4.25 24.55
N LEU A 79 15.53 5.32 24.09
CA LEU A 79 15.49 5.73 22.69
C LEU A 79 16.33 6.99 22.47
N SER A 80 16.88 7.14 21.27
CA SER A 80 17.61 8.32 20.82
C SER A 80 16.91 8.96 19.61
N PRO A 81 16.77 10.30 19.57
CA PRO A 81 16.22 11.01 18.42
C PRO A 81 17.07 10.83 17.14
N ASP A 82 18.35 10.46 17.30
CA ASP A 82 19.30 10.28 16.21
C ASP A 82 19.35 8.85 15.66
N LYS A 83 18.52 7.95 16.19
CA LYS A 83 18.52 6.54 15.81
C LYS A 83 17.17 6.12 15.25
N ALA A 84 17.18 4.97 14.60
CA ALA A 84 15.99 4.30 14.14
C ALA A 84 15.84 2.95 14.83
N TYR A 85 14.61 2.50 14.90
CA TYR A 85 14.23 1.32 15.65
C TYR A 85 13.24 0.49 14.84
N LYS A 86 13.27 -0.81 15.05
CA LYS A 86 12.26 -1.73 14.55
C LYS A 86 11.49 -2.27 15.72
N VAL A 87 10.18 -2.15 15.65
CA VAL A 87 9.26 -2.87 16.54
C VAL A 87 8.78 -4.13 15.83
N SER A 88 8.71 -5.26 16.52
CA SER A 88 8.10 -6.49 16.00
C SER A 88 7.36 -7.25 17.09
N ALA A 89 6.40 -8.08 16.67
CA ALA A 89 5.74 -9.06 17.52
C ALA A 89 5.28 -10.25 16.67
N ARG A 90 5.15 -11.41 17.29
CA ARG A 90 4.41 -12.55 16.74
C ARG A 90 2.95 -12.46 17.13
N ILE A 91 2.07 -12.71 16.16
CA ILE A 91 0.62 -12.58 16.33
C ILE A 91 -0.05 -13.82 15.77
N ARG A 92 -0.95 -14.41 16.55
CA ARG A 92 -1.92 -15.42 16.10
C ARG A 92 -3.32 -14.86 16.29
N SER A 93 -4.21 -15.14 15.34
CA SER A 93 -5.60 -14.67 15.38
C SER A 93 -6.55 -15.83 15.18
N GLU A 94 -7.52 -15.98 16.09
CA GLU A 94 -8.65 -16.90 15.91
C GLU A 94 -9.85 -16.23 15.23
N GLY A 95 -9.74 -14.92 14.97
CA GLY A 95 -10.77 -14.12 14.31
C GLY A 95 -11.32 -13.03 15.21
N LEU A 96 -12.09 -12.13 14.57
CA LEU A 96 -12.81 -11.05 15.24
C LEU A 96 -14.27 -11.14 14.86
N GLU A 97 -15.17 -11.23 15.83
CA GLU A 97 -16.61 -11.14 15.59
C GLU A 97 -17.04 -9.67 15.46
N LYS A 98 -16.39 -8.76 16.20
CA LYS A 98 -16.70 -7.32 16.14
C LYS A 98 -15.51 -6.42 16.47
N GLY A 99 -15.39 -5.35 15.70
CA GLY A 99 -14.40 -4.29 15.88
C GLY A 99 -13.13 -4.51 15.07
N THR A 100 -12.06 -3.86 15.50
CA THR A 100 -10.74 -3.93 14.87
C THR A 100 -9.69 -4.14 15.95
N PHE A 101 -8.78 -5.09 15.73
CA PHE A 101 -7.55 -5.23 16.51
C PHE A 101 -6.43 -4.47 15.83
N ALA A 102 -5.59 -3.80 16.62
CA ALA A 102 -4.40 -3.12 16.15
C ALA A 102 -3.21 -3.43 17.08
N PHE A 103 -2.13 -3.92 16.49
CA PHE A 103 -0.77 -3.83 17.02
C PHE A 103 -0.17 -2.52 16.50
N SER A 104 0.22 -1.62 17.39
CA SER A 104 0.64 -0.25 17.07
C SER A 104 1.82 0.22 17.92
N ILE A 105 2.45 1.28 17.45
CA ILE A 105 3.26 2.17 18.29
C ILE A 105 2.51 3.48 18.51
N CYS A 106 2.63 4.06 19.70
CA CYS A 106 2.05 5.36 20.03
C CYS A 106 3.12 6.31 20.54
N TYR A 107 3.34 7.42 19.85
CA TYR A 107 4.19 8.50 20.35
C TYR A 107 3.43 9.32 21.39
N ARG A 108 4.16 9.75 22.43
CA ARG A 108 3.65 10.56 23.51
C ARG A 108 4.52 11.80 23.69
N ASN A 109 3.90 12.90 24.10
CA ASN A 109 4.62 14.08 24.55
C ASN A 109 5.07 13.93 26.01
N ALA A 110 5.74 14.95 26.54
CA ALA A 110 6.24 14.96 27.92
C ALA A 110 5.13 14.83 28.97
N ASP A 111 3.92 15.32 28.68
CA ASP A 111 2.74 15.20 29.57
C ASP A 111 2.07 13.82 29.48
N GLY A 112 2.59 12.91 28.66
CA GLY A 112 2.02 11.58 28.42
C GLY A 112 0.84 11.57 27.44
N ARG A 113 0.46 12.70 26.84
CA ARG A 113 -0.59 12.77 25.80
C ARG A 113 -0.11 12.05 24.55
N ARG A 114 -0.99 11.22 23.96
CA ARG A 114 -0.72 10.54 22.69
C ARG A 114 -0.70 11.56 21.54
N LEU A 115 0.43 11.67 20.84
CA LEU A 115 0.63 12.51 19.67
C LEU A 115 0.15 11.81 18.40
N SER A 116 0.50 10.53 18.25
CA SER A 116 0.13 9.72 17.09
C SER A 116 0.02 8.25 17.47
N GLN A 117 -0.72 7.49 16.67
CA GLN A 117 -0.76 6.04 16.71
C GLN A 117 -0.52 5.51 15.31
N MET A 118 0.50 4.67 15.16
CA MET A 118 0.90 4.10 13.88
C MET A 118 0.75 2.59 13.99
N SER A 119 -0.14 2.04 13.18
CA SER A 119 -0.41 0.62 13.18
C SER A 119 0.72 -0.15 12.49
N VAL A 120 1.22 -1.17 13.18
CA VAL A 120 2.12 -2.20 12.66
C VAL A 120 1.31 -3.30 11.98
N HIS A 121 0.18 -3.69 12.57
CA HIS A 121 -0.73 -4.69 12.01
C HIS A 121 -2.17 -4.44 12.47
N ASN A 122 -3.14 -4.64 11.57
CA ASN A 122 -4.56 -4.56 11.87
C ASN A 122 -5.27 -5.85 11.46
N LEU A 123 -6.28 -6.23 12.25
CA LEU A 123 -7.24 -7.26 11.92
C LEU A 123 -8.66 -6.67 12.01
N GLN A 124 -9.52 -7.05 11.07
CA GLN A 124 -10.93 -6.65 11.01
C GLN A 124 -11.80 -7.91 11.04
N VAL A 125 -13.12 -7.74 11.14
CA VAL A 125 -14.10 -8.85 11.18
C VAL A 125 -13.99 -9.82 10.00
N ASN A 126 -13.48 -9.36 8.85
CA ASN A 126 -13.27 -10.19 7.66
C ASN A 126 -11.84 -10.71 7.51
N SER A 127 -10.93 -10.42 8.44
CA SER A 127 -9.60 -11.00 8.48
C SER A 127 -9.72 -12.49 8.76
N LYS A 128 -9.11 -13.33 7.92
CA LYS A 128 -9.09 -14.77 8.16
C LYS A 128 -8.28 -15.08 9.41
N PRO A 129 -8.72 -16.05 10.23
CA PRO A 129 -7.87 -16.63 11.26
C PRO A 129 -6.55 -17.11 10.64
N HIS A 130 -5.48 -16.96 11.40
CA HIS A 130 -4.15 -17.36 10.97
C HIS A 130 -3.33 -17.80 12.16
N ASP A 131 -2.41 -18.71 11.89
CA ASP A 131 -1.38 -19.10 12.85
C ASP A 131 -0.36 -17.97 13.07
N TRP A 132 0.65 -18.20 13.89
CA TRP A 132 1.69 -17.24 14.22
C TRP A 132 2.36 -16.61 13.00
N ILE A 133 2.20 -15.30 12.85
CA ILE A 133 2.91 -14.47 11.88
C ILE A 133 3.75 -13.42 12.60
N VAL A 134 4.90 -13.05 12.03
CA VAL A 134 5.69 -11.91 12.51
C VAL A 134 5.20 -10.65 11.82
N LYS A 135 4.95 -9.60 12.59
CA LYS A 135 4.66 -8.26 12.07
C LYS A 135 5.64 -7.26 12.65
N SER A 136 6.06 -6.30 11.84
CA SER A 136 7.06 -5.33 12.23
C SER A 136 6.93 -4.00 11.50
N LEU A 137 7.41 -2.93 12.12
CA LEU A 137 7.48 -1.59 11.56
C LEU A 137 8.81 -0.95 11.95
N THR A 138 9.39 -0.17 11.04
CA THR A 138 10.56 0.68 11.37
C THR A 138 10.12 2.10 11.65
N PHE A 139 10.69 2.73 12.69
CA PHE A 139 10.36 4.07 13.15
C PHE A 139 11.63 4.84 13.61
N GLY A 140 11.49 6.13 13.89
CA GLY A 140 12.63 7.00 14.25
C GLY A 140 13.35 7.59 13.03
N LYS A 141 14.59 8.04 13.21
CA LYS A 141 15.31 8.86 12.22
C LYS A 141 15.44 8.17 10.86
N GLY A 142 15.11 8.89 9.79
CA GLY A 142 15.20 8.40 8.41
C GLY A 142 14.13 7.37 8.01
N SER A 143 13.26 6.95 8.93
CA SER A 143 12.09 6.12 8.61
C SER A 143 10.93 6.97 8.06
N THR A 144 9.89 6.33 7.54
CA THR A 144 8.63 6.98 7.14
C THR A 144 7.75 7.36 8.35
N ARG A 145 8.23 7.11 9.58
CA ARG A 145 7.57 7.35 10.87
C ARG A 145 8.55 8.03 11.85
N PRO A 146 9.09 9.22 11.49
CA PRO A 146 10.10 9.89 12.30
C PRO A 146 9.53 10.37 13.63
N PHE A 147 10.40 10.53 14.63
CA PHE A 147 10.06 11.31 15.82
C PHE A 147 9.74 12.76 15.41
N THR A 148 8.82 13.39 16.13
CA THR A 148 8.54 14.82 16.00
C THR A 148 9.22 15.59 17.13
N GLU A 149 9.35 16.90 17.01
CA GLU A 149 9.91 17.76 18.09
C GLU A 149 9.15 17.63 19.42
N GLU A 150 7.84 17.32 19.37
CA GLU A 150 7.03 17.10 20.57
C GLU A 150 7.19 15.71 21.20
N THR A 151 7.84 14.77 20.50
CA THR A 151 7.92 13.37 20.97
C THR A 151 8.86 13.27 22.17
N ALA A 152 8.34 12.80 23.31
CA ALA A 152 9.14 12.54 24.52
C ALA A 152 9.30 11.04 24.82
N GLY A 153 8.53 10.18 24.14
CA GLY A 153 8.63 8.74 24.28
C GLY A 153 7.59 7.99 23.46
N MET A 154 7.59 6.67 23.57
CA MET A 154 6.66 5.81 22.85
C MET A 154 6.22 4.60 23.67
N VAL A 155 5.05 4.06 23.34
CA VAL A 155 4.58 2.76 23.86
C VAL A 155 4.27 1.81 22.72
N VAL A 156 4.56 0.53 22.93
CA VAL A 156 4.00 -0.55 22.13
C VAL A 156 2.58 -0.83 22.63
N ARG A 157 1.62 -0.94 21.72
CA ARG A 157 0.20 -1.08 22.06
C ARG A 157 -0.47 -2.20 21.27
N PHE A 158 -1.20 -3.05 21.97
CA PHE A 158 -2.20 -3.95 21.41
C PHE A 158 -3.58 -3.45 21.81
N SER A 159 -4.49 -3.26 20.87
CA SER A 159 -5.81 -2.70 21.21
C SER A 159 -6.92 -3.17 20.30
N PHE A 160 -8.11 -3.28 20.88
CA PHE A 160 -9.37 -3.53 20.21
C PHE A 160 -10.24 -2.28 20.30
N TRP A 161 -10.73 -1.83 19.15
CA TRP A 161 -11.59 -0.66 19.06
C TRP A 161 -12.75 -0.88 18.10
N ASP A 162 -13.89 -0.30 18.46
CA ASP A 162 -15.08 -0.20 17.64
C ASP A 162 -15.83 1.08 18.00
N LYS A 163 -16.56 1.66 17.04
CA LYS A 163 -17.34 2.90 17.26
C LYS A 163 -18.44 2.71 18.31
N GLU A 164 -19.01 1.52 18.42
CA GLU A 164 -20.06 1.18 19.40
C GLU A 164 -19.46 0.68 20.71
N GLN A 165 -18.13 0.68 20.82
CA GLN A 165 -17.35 0.22 21.97
C GLN A 165 -17.64 -1.24 22.37
N LYS A 166 -18.00 -2.08 21.41
CA LYS A 166 -18.36 -3.49 21.65
C LYS A 166 -17.44 -4.42 20.86
N CYS A 167 -16.19 -4.55 21.27
CA CYS A 167 -15.27 -5.45 20.58
C CYS A 167 -15.43 -6.88 21.07
N THR A 168 -15.35 -7.82 20.14
CA THR A 168 -15.28 -9.25 20.42
C THR A 168 -14.31 -9.88 19.41
N GLY A 169 -13.38 -10.69 19.91
CA GLY A 169 -12.38 -11.37 19.10
C GLY A 169 -11.34 -12.04 19.99
N HIS A 170 -10.41 -12.75 19.35
CA HIS A 170 -9.37 -13.49 20.06
C HIS A 170 -8.05 -13.41 19.31
N VAL A 171 -7.06 -12.79 19.96
CA VAL A 171 -5.71 -12.58 19.42
C VAL A 171 -4.68 -12.92 20.48
N MET A 172 -3.68 -13.70 20.12
CA MET A 172 -2.53 -14.01 20.95
C MET A 172 -1.29 -13.28 20.43
N VAL A 173 -0.45 -12.84 21.36
CA VAL A 173 0.76 -12.08 21.08
C VAL A 173 1.94 -12.66 21.85
N ASP A 174 3.08 -12.71 21.18
CA ASP A 174 4.34 -13.22 21.74
C ASP A 174 5.54 -12.55 21.06
N ASP A 175 6.75 -12.74 21.58
CA ASP A 175 8.03 -12.31 21.01
C ASP A 175 8.05 -10.81 20.64
N VAL A 176 7.64 -9.93 21.56
CA VAL A 176 7.64 -8.48 21.31
C VAL A 176 9.05 -7.93 21.45
N LEU A 177 9.51 -7.24 20.42
CA LEU A 177 10.87 -6.70 20.35
C LEU A 177 10.85 -5.24 19.88
N VAL A 178 11.65 -4.40 20.52
CA VAL A 178 12.09 -3.10 19.99
C VAL A 178 13.60 -3.10 19.99
N GLU A 179 14.20 -3.00 18.81
CA GLU A 179 15.65 -3.03 18.62
C GLU A 179 16.10 -1.84 17.77
N GLU A 180 17.31 -1.33 18.04
CA GLU A 180 17.94 -0.35 17.17
C GLU A 180 18.23 -0.98 15.81
N VAL A 181 17.93 -0.26 14.73
CA VAL A 181 18.24 -0.69 13.37
C VAL A 181 18.87 0.43 12.58
N LYS A 182 19.73 0.07 11.63
CA LYS A 182 20.16 1.00 10.60
C LYS A 182 19.06 1.10 9.55
N VAL A 183 18.37 2.25 9.48
CA VAL A 183 17.48 2.52 8.36
C VAL A 183 18.34 2.66 7.11
N LYS A 184 18.12 1.78 6.15
CA LYS A 184 18.68 1.94 4.81
C LYS A 184 18.06 3.21 4.24
N LYS A 185 18.85 4.29 4.13
CA LYS A 185 18.42 5.55 3.51
C LYS A 185 17.78 5.20 2.17
N THR A 186 16.51 5.56 1.98
CA THR A 186 15.86 5.36 0.69
C THR A 186 16.61 6.19 -0.35
N VAL A 187 16.57 5.75 -1.61
CA VAL A 187 17.25 6.46 -2.70
C VAL A 187 16.70 7.86 -2.99
N TYR A 188 15.66 8.26 -2.25
CA TYR A 188 14.96 9.54 -2.32
C TYR A 188 14.79 10.21 -0.95
N ALA A 189 15.60 9.85 0.05
CA ALA A 189 15.43 10.38 1.40
C ALA A 189 15.60 11.90 1.50
N ASP A 190 16.26 12.54 0.53
CA ASP A 190 16.42 14.00 0.45
C ASP A 190 15.37 14.68 -0.47
N TRP A 191 14.41 13.91 -1.00
CA TRP A 191 13.29 14.45 -1.80
C TRP A 191 12.18 14.97 -0.86
N PRO A 192 11.35 15.93 -1.32
CA PRO A 192 10.16 16.35 -0.58
C PRO A 192 9.17 15.18 -0.38
N GLY A 193 8.20 15.32 0.53
CA GLY A 193 7.20 14.27 0.76
C GLY A 193 6.29 13.99 -0.44
N SER A 194 6.13 14.99 -1.31
CA SER A 194 5.40 14.93 -2.57
C SER A 194 5.95 15.96 -3.56
N VAL A 195 5.65 15.78 -4.84
CA VAL A 195 5.88 16.76 -5.91
C VAL A 195 4.55 17.10 -6.57
N LEU A 196 4.20 18.38 -6.61
CA LEU A 196 3.06 18.89 -7.37
C LEU A 196 3.53 19.34 -8.76
N VAL A 197 2.80 18.96 -9.79
CA VAL A 197 3.14 19.24 -11.19
C VAL A 197 1.98 19.97 -11.82
N ASN A 198 2.24 21.13 -12.41
CA ASN A 198 1.30 21.88 -13.24
C ASN A 198 1.83 21.86 -14.67
N SER A 199 1.06 21.30 -15.60
CA SER A 199 1.41 21.22 -17.04
C SER A 199 0.12 21.42 -17.83
N GLY A 200 0.03 22.54 -18.55
CA GLY A 200 -1.21 22.97 -19.18
C GLY A 200 -2.37 23.14 -18.18
N ASP A 201 -3.51 22.53 -18.49
CA ASP A 201 -4.71 22.46 -17.67
C ASP A 201 -4.64 21.35 -16.61
N LEU A 202 -3.60 20.53 -16.64
CA LEU A 202 -3.41 19.39 -15.76
C LEU A 202 -2.61 19.76 -14.52
N GLN A 203 -3.11 19.32 -13.36
CA GLN A 203 -2.34 19.31 -12.12
C GLN A 203 -2.28 17.90 -11.52
N VAL A 204 -1.08 17.39 -11.27
CA VAL A 204 -0.84 16.03 -10.78
C VAL A 204 0.02 16.09 -9.53
N ARG A 205 -0.28 15.24 -8.55
CA ARG A 205 0.61 15.02 -7.40
C ARG A 205 1.26 13.65 -7.47
N LEU A 206 2.58 13.62 -7.32
CA LEU A 206 3.40 12.43 -7.11
C LEU A 206 3.78 12.35 -5.63
N GLU A 207 3.79 11.17 -5.01
CA GLU A 207 3.92 11.08 -3.56
C GLU A 207 4.81 9.94 -3.05
N SER A 208 5.63 10.25 -2.04
CA SER A 208 6.55 9.29 -1.40
C SER A 208 5.83 8.19 -0.61
N ARG A 209 4.66 8.46 -0.02
CA ARG A 209 3.88 7.49 0.76
C ARG A 209 3.37 6.32 -0.08
N SER A 210 3.26 6.51 -1.40
CA SER A 210 2.94 5.46 -2.37
C SER A 210 4.16 5.02 -3.17
N PHE A 211 5.37 5.26 -2.65
CA PHE A 211 6.64 4.91 -3.27
C PHE A 211 6.84 5.58 -4.63
N TRP A 212 6.52 6.88 -4.72
CA TRP A 212 6.66 7.70 -5.93
C TRP A 212 5.85 7.17 -7.11
N THR A 213 4.54 7.14 -6.92
CA THR A 213 3.54 6.95 -7.99
C THR A 213 2.66 8.20 -8.10
N LEU A 214 1.74 8.22 -9.07
CA LEU A 214 0.62 9.17 -9.08
C LEU A 214 -0.13 9.13 -7.74
N TYR A 215 -0.76 10.24 -7.37
CA TYR A 215 -1.57 10.30 -6.14
C TYR A 215 -2.79 11.20 -6.27
N ARG A 216 -2.82 12.08 -7.28
CA ARG A 216 -3.90 13.03 -7.52
C ARG A 216 -3.88 13.47 -8.97
N ILE A 217 -5.07 13.62 -9.54
CA ILE A 217 -5.27 14.18 -10.88
C ILE A 217 -6.38 15.22 -10.78
N ASP A 218 -6.01 16.44 -11.14
CA ASP A 218 -6.87 17.61 -11.29
C ASP A 218 -6.80 18.07 -12.74
N TYR A 219 -7.92 18.47 -13.34
CA TYR A 219 -7.97 19.00 -14.70
C TYR A 219 -8.89 20.23 -14.73
N GLN A 220 -8.38 21.36 -15.22
CA GLN A 220 -9.09 22.66 -15.23
C GLN A 220 -9.67 23.01 -13.84
N GLY A 221 -8.88 22.75 -12.78
CA GLY A 221 -9.28 22.99 -11.39
C GLY A 221 -10.29 21.99 -10.82
N LYS A 222 -10.70 20.96 -11.57
CA LYS A 222 -11.65 19.92 -11.13
C LYS A 222 -10.91 18.67 -10.67
N ARG A 223 -11.21 18.19 -9.46
CA ARG A 223 -10.65 16.96 -8.89
C ARG A 223 -11.28 15.71 -9.50
N LEU A 224 -10.51 14.97 -10.30
CA LEU A 224 -10.99 13.77 -10.98
C LEU A 224 -10.74 12.48 -10.17
N CYS A 225 -9.64 12.40 -9.43
CA CYS A 225 -9.33 11.26 -8.57
C CYS A 225 -9.30 11.61 -7.08
N LEU A 226 -9.25 10.60 -6.20
CA LEU A 226 -9.20 10.80 -4.75
C LEU A 226 -7.83 11.21 -4.23
N ASP A 227 -7.78 12.28 -3.45
CA ASP A 227 -6.60 12.74 -2.73
C ASP A 227 -6.70 12.36 -1.24
N ARG A 228 -6.57 11.07 -0.92
CA ARG A 228 -6.56 10.59 0.47
C ARG A 228 -5.81 9.27 0.62
N TYR A 229 -5.20 9.08 1.80
CA TYR A 229 -4.52 7.84 2.15
C TYR A 229 -5.44 6.62 2.03
N GLY A 230 -4.89 5.51 1.52
CA GLY A 230 -5.63 4.31 1.17
C GLY A 230 -6.27 4.32 -0.24
N SER A 231 -6.11 5.41 -0.99
CA SER A 231 -6.48 5.48 -2.42
C SER A 231 -5.25 5.20 -3.27
N HIS A 232 -4.80 3.95 -3.29
CA HIS A 232 -3.54 3.57 -3.95
C HIS A 232 -3.60 3.69 -5.48
N TYR A 233 -2.50 4.19 -6.05
CA TYR A 233 -2.26 4.41 -7.49
C TYR A 233 -1.00 3.67 -7.95
N GLY A 234 -0.92 3.30 -9.22
CA GLY A 234 0.24 2.61 -9.80
C GLY A 234 0.10 1.09 -9.79
N SER A 235 1.22 0.38 -9.58
CA SER A 235 1.31 -1.09 -9.65
C SER A 235 1.33 -1.78 -8.29
N VAL A 236 0.49 -2.81 -8.10
CA VAL A 236 0.45 -3.64 -6.89
C VAL A 236 0.26 -5.11 -7.27
N ALA A 237 1.07 -6.00 -6.68
CA ALA A 237 0.97 -7.44 -6.88
C ALA A 237 0.35 -8.11 -5.65
N ASN A 238 -0.61 -9.01 -5.87
CA ASN A 238 -1.18 -9.87 -4.83
C ASN A 238 -0.50 -11.25 -4.90
N PHE A 239 0.50 -11.47 -4.04
CA PHE A 239 1.26 -12.72 -3.97
C PHE A 239 0.44 -13.79 -3.27
N SER A 240 0.38 -14.99 -3.85
CA SER A 240 -0.29 -16.13 -3.23
C SER A 240 0.35 -16.46 -1.87
N GLY A 241 -0.47 -16.49 -0.81
CA GLY A 241 -0.02 -16.73 0.57
C GLY A 241 0.51 -15.50 1.32
N THR A 242 0.70 -14.36 0.65
CA THR A 242 1.21 -13.13 1.31
C THR A 242 0.25 -11.96 1.19
N GLY A 243 -0.40 -11.76 0.04
CA GLY A 243 -1.30 -10.63 -0.19
C GLY A 243 -0.66 -9.51 -1.00
N PHE A 244 -1.24 -8.30 -0.91
CA PHE A 244 -0.84 -7.14 -1.70
C PHE A 244 0.49 -6.52 -1.24
N ILE A 245 1.35 -6.20 -2.20
CA ILE A 245 2.62 -5.48 -2.04
C ILE A 245 2.76 -4.50 -3.21
N GLY A 246 3.08 -3.23 -2.92
CA GLY A 246 3.31 -2.18 -3.92
C GLY A 246 2.40 -0.95 -3.79
N SER A 247 2.83 0.20 -4.31
CA SER A 247 1.97 1.38 -4.47
C SER A 247 1.29 1.90 -3.18
N GLY A 248 1.99 1.79 -2.05
CA GLY A 248 1.52 2.21 -0.73
C GLY A 248 0.75 1.14 0.05
N HIS A 249 0.58 -0.06 -0.50
CA HIS A 249 0.16 -1.24 0.27
C HIS A 249 1.34 -1.70 1.14
N VAL A 250 1.27 -1.34 2.43
CA VAL A 250 2.31 -1.60 3.44
C VAL A 250 1.85 -2.62 4.50
N GLU A 251 0.70 -3.27 4.28
CA GLU A 251 0.11 -4.21 5.25
C GLU A 251 0.88 -5.53 5.37
N ASN A 252 1.66 -5.86 4.34
CA ASN A 252 2.43 -7.11 4.24
C ASN A 252 3.93 -6.83 4.17
N GLU A 253 4.39 -6.19 3.11
CA GLU A 253 5.78 -5.80 2.87
C GLU A 253 5.80 -4.48 2.09
N ASP A 254 6.88 -3.70 2.23
CA ASP A 254 7.07 -2.45 1.51
C ASP A 254 7.64 -2.70 0.10
N GLU A 255 7.27 -1.83 -0.84
CA GLU A 255 7.94 -1.74 -2.14
C GLU A 255 9.38 -1.27 -1.97
N GLN A 256 10.32 -2.02 -2.52
CA GLN A 256 11.74 -1.66 -2.46
C GLN A 256 12.12 -0.82 -3.67
N VAL A 257 12.12 0.50 -3.52
CA VAL A 257 12.58 1.40 -4.59
C VAL A 257 14.11 1.39 -4.67
N LEU A 258 14.62 0.91 -5.79
CA LEU A 258 16.05 0.77 -6.07
C LEU A 258 16.64 2.01 -6.74
N LYS A 259 15.84 2.69 -7.56
CA LYS A 259 16.22 3.93 -8.26
C LYS A 259 14.98 4.77 -8.48
N VAL A 260 15.10 6.08 -8.32
CA VAL A 260 14.09 7.04 -8.78
C VAL A 260 14.80 8.28 -9.30
N ALA A 261 14.29 8.85 -10.38
CA ALA A 261 14.81 10.08 -10.97
C ALA A 261 13.66 10.90 -11.55
N LEU A 262 13.79 12.22 -11.47
CA LEU A 262 12.81 13.17 -11.98
C LEU A 262 13.53 14.15 -12.90
N ALA A 263 12.97 14.33 -14.09
CA ALA A 263 13.40 15.34 -15.07
C ALA A 263 12.22 16.29 -15.34
N VAL A 264 12.53 17.56 -15.53
CA VAL A 264 11.58 18.63 -15.86
C VAL A 264 12.14 19.36 -17.06
N ASP A 265 11.36 19.45 -18.13
CA ASP A 265 11.73 20.08 -19.41
C ASP A 265 13.10 19.57 -19.91
N GLY A 266 13.32 18.25 -19.82
CA GLY A 266 14.56 17.57 -20.19
C GLY A 266 15.72 17.68 -19.18
N ALA A 267 15.60 18.49 -18.13
CA ALA A 267 16.65 18.69 -17.13
C ALA A 267 16.45 17.83 -15.86
N ALA A 268 17.47 17.07 -15.46
CA ALA A 268 17.43 16.25 -14.24
C ALA A 268 17.38 17.10 -12.96
N GLN A 269 16.57 16.68 -11.99
CA GLN A 269 16.35 17.39 -10.73
C GLN A 269 16.95 16.61 -9.55
N THR A 270 17.88 17.21 -8.81
CA THR A 270 18.58 16.56 -7.67
C THR A 270 18.94 17.56 -6.55
N PRO A 271 18.23 17.57 -5.41
CA PRO A 271 16.93 16.94 -5.19
C PRO A 271 15.81 17.70 -5.94
N PRO A 272 14.64 17.08 -6.16
CA PRO A 272 13.48 17.77 -6.71
C PRO A 272 12.93 18.84 -5.77
N LYS A 273 12.39 19.92 -6.36
CA LYS A 273 11.51 20.88 -5.69
C LYS A 273 10.14 20.26 -5.40
N PRO A 274 9.41 20.75 -4.38
CA PRO A 274 8.07 20.27 -4.04
C PRO A 274 7.00 20.62 -5.09
N GLU A 275 7.26 21.58 -5.98
CA GLU A 275 6.33 22.01 -7.02
C GLU A 275 7.05 22.42 -8.31
N TYR A 276 6.41 22.15 -9.44
CA TYR A 276 6.82 22.57 -10.78
C TYR A 276 5.64 23.11 -11.59
N THR A 277 5.94 24.09 -12.45
CA THR A 277 5.14 24.44 -13.62
C THR A 277 6.04 24.23 -14.83
N CYS A 278 5.63 23.39 -15.78
CA CYS A 278 6.51 22.90 -16.85
C CYS A 278 5.72 22.39 -18.06
N ASP A 279 6.41 22.23 -19.19
CA ASP A 279 5.85 21.63 -20.39
C ASP A 279 5.86 20.10 -20.27
N GLU A 280 6.97 19.53 -19.77
CA GLU A 280 7.13 18.09 -19.53
C GLU A 280 7.72 17.80 -18.14
N LEU A 281 7.15 16.82 -17.45
CA LEU A 281 7.80 16.13 -16.34
C LEU A 281 7.88 14.63 -16.60
N VAL A 282 9.05 14.05 -16.35
CA VAL A 282 9.29 12.61 -16.43
C VAL A 282 9.80 12.08 -15.10
N LEU A 283 9.04 11.16 -14.49
CA LEU A 283 9.47 10.36 -13.35
C LEU A 283 9.81 8.96 -13.82
N THR A 284 11.04 8.50 -13.56
CA THR A 284 11.43 7.10 -13.76
C THR A 284 11.71 6.43 -12.43
N LYS A 285 11.30 5.18 -12.29
CA LYS A 285 11.46 4.38 -11.07
C LYS A 285 11.85 2.95 -11.41
N THR A 286 12.84 2.41 -10.71
CA THR A 286 13.07 0.96 -10.64
C THR A 286 12.76 0.50 -9.23
N SER A 287 11.84 -0.44 -9.07
CA SER A 287 11.49 -1.00 -7.76
C SER A 287 11.36 -2.52 -7.79
N LYS A 288 11.35 -3.13 -6.60
CA LYS A 288 11.13 -4.55 -6.40
C LYS A 288 9.91 -4.80 -5.52
N LEU A 289 9.10 -5.75 -5.96
CA LEU A 289 8.03 -6.40 -5.21
C LEU A 289 8.45 -7.86 -5.06
N ARG A 290 9.19 -8.20 -4.00
CA ARG A 290 9.84 -9.52 -3.82
C ARG A 290 10.64 -9.94 -5.07
N GLY A 291 10.26 -11.04 -5.71
CA GLY A 291 10.89 -11.57 -6.92
C GLY A 291 10.58 -10.80 -8.21
N LEU A 292 9.67 -9.82 -8.18
CA LEU A 292 9.33 -8.99 -9.34
C LEU A 292 10.14 -7.69 -9.32
N THR A 293 10.76 -7.35 -10.46
CA THR A 293 11.36 -6.04 -10.71
C THR A 293 10.48 -5.25 -11.67
N LEU A 294 10.14 -4.02 -11.30
CA LEU A 294 9.35 -3.10 -12.12
C LEU A 294 10.24 -1.91 -12.49
N LYS A 295 10.33 -1.63 -13.79
CA LYS A 295 10.82 -0.36 -14.32
C LYS A 295 9.58 0.42 -14.75
N SER A 296 9.34 1.57 -14.13
CA SER A 296 8.18 2.40 -14.37
C SER A 296 8.58 3.77 -14.87
N LEU A 297 7.79 4.33 -15.77
CA LEU A 297 7.86 5.71 -16.23
C LEU A 297 6.48 6.35 -16.10
N ILE A 298 6.45 7.57 -15.59
CA ILE A 298 5.31 8.48 -15.65
C ILE A 298 5.79 9.72 -16.38
N ARG A 299 5.17 10.05 -17.51
CA ARG A 299 5.38 11.31 -18.23
C ARG A 299 4.10 12.12 -18.16
N ILE A 300 4.25 13.40 -17.87
CA ILE A 300 3.18 14.39 -17.81
C ILE A 300 3.54 15.49 -18.80
N SER A 301 2.77 15.63 -19.87
CA SER A 301 2.92 16.68 -20.88
C SER A 301 1.63 16.80 -21.69
N ASP A 302 1.39 17.95 -22.32
CA ASP A 302 0.29 18.16 -23.27
C ASP A 302 -1.09 17.73 -22.74
N ASP A 303 -1.38 18.01 -21.46
CA ASP A 303 -2.58 17.58 -20.74
C ASP A 303 -2.80 16.06 -20.68
N ARG A 304 -1.71 15.28 -20.80
CA ARG A 304 -1.72 13.82 -20.85
C ARG A 304 -0.80 13.23 -19.79
N ILE A 305 -1.16 12.02 -19.37
CA ILE A 305 -0.37 11.22 -18.43
C ILE A 305 -0.07 9.88 -19.09
N LEU A 306 1.18 9.69 -19.50
CA LEU A 306 1.68 8.40 -19.99
C LEU A 306 2.23 7.61 -18.82
N GLU A 307 1.70 6.41 -18.58
CA GLU A 307 2.25 5.46 -17.63
C GLU A 307 2.76 4.21 -18.36
N ASP A 308 4.00 3.84 -18.08
CA ASP A 308 4.69 2.70 -18.68
C ASP A 308 5.29 1.83 -17.59
N VAL A 309 5.11 0.52 -17.69
CA VAL A 309 5.70 -0.46 -16.79
C VAL A 309 6.29 -1.62 -17.58
N VAL A 310 7.59 -1.85 -17.42
CA VAL A 310 8.27 -3.09 -17.81
C VAL A 310 8.52 -3.91 -16.55
N MET A 311 7.93 -5.09 -16.49
CA MET A 311 8.05 -6.02 -15.36
C MET A 311 8.85 -7.26 -15.75
N SER A 312 9.72 -7.73 -14.87
CA SER A 312 10.39 -9.02 -15.00
C SER A 312 10.46 -9.74 -13.66
N ALA A 313 10.68 -11.06 -13.68
CA ALA A 313 10.80 -11.86 -12.47
C ALA A 313 12.21 -12.47 -12.35
N SER A 314 12.80 -12.38 -11.16
CA SER A 314 14.06 -13.07 -10.81
C SER A 314 13.85 -14.51 -10.37
N GLU A 315 12.62 -14.86 -9.99
CA GLU A 315 12.19 -16.20 -9.63
C GLU A 315 10.71 -16.41 -10.02
N PRO A 316 10.26 -17.65 -10.28
CA PRO A 316 8.86 -17.92 -10.58
C PRO A 316 7.95 -17.39 -9.47
N SER A 317 7.10 -16.42 -9.80
CA SER A 317 6.32 -15.68 -8.80
C SER A 317 4.83 -16.00 -8.93
N LYS A 318 4.29 -16.73 -7.95
CA LYS A 318 2.85 -17.08 -7.90
C LYS A 318 2.01 -15.90 -7.44
N LEU A 319 1.09 -15.47 -8.29
CA LEU A 319 0.20 -14.34 -8.05
C LEU A 319 -1.27 -14.76 -8.07
N ASN A 320 -2.04 -14.21 -7.14
CA ASN A 320 -3.50 -14.18 -7.27
C ASN A 320 -3.92 -13.22 -8.38
N LEU A 321 -3.19 -12.09 -8.53
CA LEU A 321 -3.27 -11.14 -9.64
C LEU A 321 -2.20 -10.04 -9.46
N ILE A 322 -1.97 -9.25 -10.51
CA ILE A 322 -1.32 -7.94 -10.42
C ILE A 322 -2.25 -6.87 -10.99
N TYR A 323 -2.25 -5.68 -10.39
CA TYR A 323 -2.87 -4.49 -10.96
C TYR A 323 -1.78 -3.51 -11.38
N HIS A 324 -1.93 -2.94 -12.57
CA HIS A 324 -1.21 -1.77 -13.06
C HIS A 324 -2.19 -0.59 -13.21
N PHE A 325 -1.65 0.63 -13.27
CA PHE A 325 -2.38 1.85 -13.64
C PHE A 325 -3.68 2.07 -12.85
N MET A 326 -3.57 1.95 -11.52
CA MET A 326 -4.71 2.15 -10.63
C MET A 326 -5.11 3.64 -10.57
N HIS A 327 -6.35 3.95 -10.96
CA HIS A 327 -6.93 5.29 -10.81
C HIS A 327 -8.19 5.25 -9.94
N PRO A 328 -8.12 5.66 -8.65
CA PRO A 328 -9.29 5.78 -7.79
C PRO A 328 -10.07 7.05 -8.14
N TRP A 329 -10.91 7.00 -9.18
CA TRP A 329 -11.75 8.12 -9.57
C TRP A 329 -12.74 8.49 -8.46
N THR A 330 -13.09 9.77 -8.37
CA THR A 330 -14.07 10.27 -7.39
C THR A 330 -15.43 9.61 -7.59
N THR A 331 -16.27 9.62 -6.55
CA THR A 331 -17.65 9.10 -6.64
C THR A 331 -18.58 9.99 -7.47
N GLU A 332 -18.12 11.18 -7.87
CA GLU A 332 -18.83 12.09 -8.81
C GLU A 332 -18.84 11.54 -10.24
N MET A 333 -17.97 10.58 -10.55
CA MET A 333 -18.00 9.87 -11.83
C MET A 333 -19.29 9.04 -11.91
N SER A 334 -20.14 9.42 -12.86
CA SER A 334 -21.48 8.90 -13.07
C SER A 334 -21.53 7.84 -14.15
N ASP A 335 -20.69 7.94 -15.17
CA ASP A 335 -20.78 7.16 -16.40
C ASP A 335 -19.45 6.46 -16.72
N TYR A 336 -19.55 5.35 -17.44
CA TYR A 336 -18.41 4.68 -18.05
C TYR A 336 -18.71 4.25 -19.49
N LEU A 337 -17.65 4.17 -20.28
CA LEU A 337 -17.63 3.62 -21.64
C LEU A 337 -16.33 2.83 -21.82
N GLY A 338 -16.40 1.64 -22.39
CA GLY A 338 -15.24 0.85 -22.81
C GLY A 338 -15.46 0.34 -24.21
N VAL A 339 -14.43 0.45 -25.05
CA VAL A 339 -14.43 -0.08 -26.42
C VAL A 339 -13.46 -1.23 -26.50
N LEU A 340 -13.96 -2.39 -26.95
CA LEU A 340 -13.19 -3.63 -27.04
C LEU A 340 -12.32 -3.63 -28.31
N PRO A 341 -11.34 -4.54 -28.40
CA PRO A 341 -10.53 -4.70 -29.60
C PRO A 341 -11.32 -4.97 -30.89
N ASP A 342 -12.52 -5.55 -30.78
CA ASP A 342 -13.42 -5.81 -31.90
C ASP A 342 -14.34 -4.62 -32.24
N GLY A 343 -14.18 -3.48 -31.56
CA GLY A 343 -15.00 -2.28 -31.71
C GLY A 343 -16.33 -2.33 -30.95
N SER A 344 -16.70 -3.45 -30.33
CA SER A 344 -17.92 -3.52 -29.52
C SER A 344 -17.79 -2.67 -28.25
N ARG A 345 -18.93 -2.23 -27.70
CA ARG A 345 -18.98 -1.28 -26.59
C ARG A 345 -19.53 -1.93 -25.31
N VAL A 346 -19.01 -1.49 -24.17
CA VAL A 346 -19.56 -1.73 -22.84
C VAL A 346 -19.69 -0.39 -22.15
N GLU A 347 -20.92 0.03 -21.86
CA GLU A 347 -21.19 1.33 -21.26
C GLU A 347 -22.32 1.24 -20.23
N GLY A 348 -22.45 2.29 -19.41
CA GLY A 348 -23.51 2.38 -18.42
C GLY A 348 -23.18 3.40 -17.33
N GLU A 349 -23.93 3.29 -16.24
CA GLU A 349 -23.81 4.16 -15.07
C GLU A 349 -23.22 3.42 -13.88
N PHE A 350 -22.51 4.17 -13.03
CA PHE A 350 -22.16 3.71 -11.70
C PHE A 350 -23.38 3.88 -10.78
N VAL A 351 -23.79 2.79 -10.13
CA VAL A 351 -25.03 2.70 -9.33
C VAL A 351 -24.77 2.26 -7.90
N ASP A 352 -23.51 2.32 -7.44
CA ASP A 352 -23.11 2.00 -6.08
C ASP A 352 -23.48 0.54 -5.68
N ASP A 353 -23.25 -0.42 -6.58
CA ASP A 353 -23.58 -1.84 -6.35
C ASP A 353 -22.38 -2.72 -5.98
N LYS A 354 -21.17 -2.15 -5.85
CA LYS A 354 -19.91 -2.89 -5.65
C LYS A 354 -19.54 -3.81 -6.82
N GLY A 355 -20.19 -3.65 -7.97
CA GLY A 355 -19.99 -4.43 -9.18
C GLY A 355 -18.76 -4.03 -9.97
N MET A 356 -18.24 -4.98 -10.75
CA MET A 356 -17.21 -4.72 -11.76
C MET A 356 -17.90 -4.36 -13.08
N LYS A 357 -18.00 -3.06 -13.36
CA LYS A 357 -18.72 -2.50 -14.51
C LYS A 357 -18.06 -2.81 -15.85
N ILE A 358 -16.73 -2.80 -15.83
CA ILE A 358 -15.88 -3.34 -16.88
C ILE A 358 -15.00 -4.40 -16.23
N SER A 359 -14.81 -5.54 -16.89
CA SER A 359 -13.87 -6.60 -16.47
C SER A 359 -13.43 -7.46 -17.65
N LYS A 360 -12.91 -6.82 -18.70
CA LYS A 360 -12.48 -7.44 -19.95
C LYS A 360 -11.41 -6.59 -20.64
N PRO A 361 -10.65 -7.12 -21.63
CA PRO A 361 -9.78 -6.30 -22.46
C PRO A 361 -10.55 -5.18 -23.16
N VAL A 362 -9.93 -4.00 -23.27
CA VAL A 362 -10.46 -2.83 -23.99
C VAL A 362 -9.31 -2.16 -24.75
N SER A 363 -9.56 -1.64 -25.95
CA SER A 363 -8.59 -0.75 -26.61
C SER A 363 -8.47 0.56 -25.85
N TRP A 364 -9.60 1.08 -25.37
CA TRP A 364 -9.67 2.23 -24.49
C TRP A 364 -10.94 2.20 -23.64
N SER A 365 -10.93 2.94 -22.55
CA SER A 365 -12.10 3.18 -21.71
C SER A 365 -12.15 4.62 -21.23
N SER A 366 -13.32 5.09 -20.84
CA SER A 366 -13.53 6.42 -20.34
C SER A 366 -14.48 6.40 -19.15
N VAL A 367 -14.21 7.31 -18.22
CA VAL A 367 -15.04 7.64 -17.08
C VAL A 367 -15.45 9.10 -17.18
N TYR A 368 -16.71 9.41 -16.85
CA TYR A 368 -17.25 10.76 -16.97
C TYR A 368 -18.12 11.12 -15.77
N SER A 369 -18.09 12.41 -15.40
CA SER A 369 -18.95 12.99 -14.37
C SER A 369 -19.85 14.05 -14.99
N ARG A 370 -21.16 13.84 -14.92
CA ARG A 370 -22.17 14.85 -15.29
C ARG A 370 -22.09 16.09 -14.41
N THR A 371 -21.82 15.92 -13.11
CA THR A 371 -21.69 17.01 -12.14
C THR A 371 -20.48 17.90 -12.47
N LEU A 372 -19.34 17.27 -12.72
CA LEU A 372 -18.10 18.01 -13.01
C LEU A 372 -18.04 18.49 -14.46
N GLN A 373 -18.85 17.92 -15.36
CA GLN A 373 -18.74 18.12 -16.81
C GLN A 373 -17.30 17.86 -17.28
N ALA A 374 -16.75 16.75 -16.80
CA ALA A 374 -15.37 16.36 -17.03
C ALA A 374 -15.21 14.85 -16.87
N GLY A 375 -14.20 14.30 -17.52
CA GLY A 375 -13.89 12.89 -17.48
C GLY A 375 -12.42 12.62 -17.79
N ALA A 376 -12.11 11.35 -17.97
CA ALA A 376 -10.82 10.92 -18.49
C ALA A 376 -11.01 9.74 -19.44
N VAL A 377 -10.16 9.68 -20.46
CA VAL A 377 -9.98 8.51 -21.33
C VAL A 377 -8.68 7.83 -20.91
N THR A 378 -8.70 6.51 -20.77
CA THR A 378 -7.51 5.68 -20.65
C THR A 378 -7.40 4.79 -21.88
N VAL A 379 -6.35 5.00 -22.66
CA VAL A 379 -6.02 4.24 -23.88
C VAL A 379 -4.96 3.20 -23.54
N VAL A 380 -5.16 1.95 -23.97
CA VAL A 380 -4.20 0.87 -23.79
C VAL A 380 -3.25 0.84 -24.99
N LEU A 381 -1.99 1.21 -24.76
CA LEU A 381 -0.98 1.33 -25.81
C LEU A 381 -0.11 0.08 -25.96
N ALA A 382 0.14 -0.63 -24.86
CA ALA A 382 0.88 -1.89 -24.89
C ALA A 382 0.42 -2.83 -23.77
N VAL A 383 0.36 -4.11 -24.12
CA VAL A 383 0.16 -5.24 -23.20
C VAL A 383 0.99 -6.42 -23.73
N PRO A 384 1.51 -7.30 -22.87
CA PRO A 384 2.33 -8.41 -23.33
C PRO A 384 1.50 -9.44 -24.09
N GLU A 385 2.04 -9.96 -25.19
CA GLU A 385 1.43 -11.06 -25.93
C GLU A 385 1.28 -12.32 -25.06
N GLY A 386 0.19 -13.05 -25.25
CA GLY A 386 -0.08 -14.30 -24.52
C GLY A 386 -0.46 -14.13 -23.05
N VAL A 387 -0.39 -12.92 -22.48
CA VAL A 387 -0.81 -12.65 -21.11
C VAL A 387 -2.30 -12.33 -21.08
N ARG A 388 -3.08 -13.08 -20.30
CA ARG A 388 -4.48 -12.72 -20.02
C ARG A 388 -4.53 -11.47 -19.14
N TRP A 389 -5.28 -10.47 -19.60
CA TRP A 389 -5.48 -9.21 -18.89
C TRP A 389 -6.91 -8.70 -19.03
N SER A 390 -7.26 -7.68 -18.25
CA SER A 390 -8.54 -6.97 -18.34
C SER A 390 -8.40 -5.54 -17.82
N ALA A 391 -9.02 -4.57 -18.47
CA ALA A 391 -9.35 -3.32 -17.80
C ALA A 391 -10.54 -3.57 -16.87
N ARG A 392 -10.54 -2.90 -15.71
CA ARG A 392 -11.59 -3.04 -14.71
C ARG A 392 -12.04 -1.69 -14.19
N TYR A 393 -13.36 -1.52 -14.03
CA TYR A 393 -13.96 -0.44 -13.26
C TYR A 393 -14.76 -1.04 -12.10
N TRP A 394 -14.31 -0.77 -10.88
CA TRP A 394 -14.97 -1.24 -9.66
C TRP A 394 -15.79 -0.13 -9.01
N ASP A 395 -17.09 -0.36 -8.93
CA ASP A 395 -18.09 0.58 -8.44
C ASP A 395 -18.25 0.53 -6.91
N VAL A 396 -17.29 1.04 -6.14
CA VAL A 396 -17.30 0.87 -4.68
C VAL A 396 -18.09 1.99 -3.99
N PRO A 397 -19.21 1.67 -3.33
CA PRO A 397 -20.12 2.68 -2.79
C PRO A 397 -19.45 3.65 -1.83
N LYS A 398 -19.70 4.95 -2.03
CA LYS A 398 -19.17 6.05 -1.20
C LYS A 398 -17.63 6.07 -1.10
N ARG A 399 -16.93 5.26 -1.90
CA ARG A 399 -15.48 5.11 -1.82
C ARG A 399 -14.80 5.60 -3.07
N TYR A 400 -15.09 5.03 -4.25
CA TYR A 400 -14.46 5.38 -5.54
C TYR A 400 -15.15 4.67 -6.71
N ARG A 401 -14.85 5.11 -7.94
CA ARG A 401 -15.01 4.31 -9.18
C ARG A 401 -13.62 3.89 -9.66
N LYS A 402 -13.06 2.79 -9.17
CA LYS A 402 -11.61 2.55 -9.35
C LYS A 402 -11.30 1.80 -10.64
N HIS A 403 -10.36 2.35 -11.40
CA HIS A 403 -9.76 1.74 -12.58
C HIS A 403 -8.58 0.84 -12.23
N TYR A 404 -8.43 -0.25 -12.99
CA TYR A 404 -7.29 -1.15 -12.96
C TYR A 404 -7.01 -1.71 -14.35
N LEU A 405 -5.74 -1.91 -14.69
CA LEU A 405 -5.33 -2.95 -15.62
C LEU A 405 -4.91 -4.18 -14.82
N ALA A 406 -5.69 -5.26 -14.87
CA ALA A 406 -5.40 -6.50 -14.14
C ALA A 406 -4.76 -7.54 -15.06
N ALA A 407 -3.68 -8.19 -14.61
CA ALA A 407 -3.01 -9.27 -15.32
C ALA A 407 -2.64 -10.42 -14.36
N PHE A 408 -2.14 -11.53 -14.92
CA PHE A 408 -1.65 -12.69 -14.15
C PHE A 408 -2.62 -13.21 -13.07
N THR A 409 -3.93 -13.18 -13.35
CA THR A 409 -4.93 -13.67 -12.39
C THR A 409 -4.76 -15.17 -12.18
N ASN A 410 -4.52 -15.59 -10.94
CA ASN A 410 -4.24 -16.97 -10.51
C ASN A 410 -3.17 -17.64 -11.40
N SER A 411 -2.06 -16.94 -11.62
CA SER A 411 -1.01 -17.35 -12.54
C SER A 411 0.38 -17.22 -11.91
N THR A 412 1.39 -17.75 -12.60
CA THR A 412 2.80 -17.62 -12.20
C THR A 412 3.51 -16.75 -13.23
N VAL A 413 4.19 -15.71 -12.77
CA VAL A 413 5.08 -14.92 -13.63
C VAL A 413 6.38 -15.73 -13.83
N PRO A 414 6.75 -16.10 -15.06
CA PRO A 414 7.97 -16.86 -15.33
C PRO A 414 9.22 -15.98 -15.27
N VAL A 415 10.37 -16.63 -15.06
CA VAL A 415 11.69 -16.01 -15.21
C VAL A 415 12.07 -15.91 -16.69
N GLY A 416 12.92 -14.93 -17.03
CA GLY A 416 13.55 -14.84 -18.35
C GLY A 416 12.70 -14.11 -19.41
N GLN A 417 11.56 -13.54 -19.03
CA GLN A 417 10.71 -12.73 -19.89
C GLN A 417 10.49 -11.34 -19.27
N GLU A 418 10.45 -10.31 -20.12
CA GLU A 418 9.96 -8.98 -19.76
C GLU A 418 8.51 -8.82 -20.24
N PHE A 419 7.69 -8.20 -19.40
CA PHE A 419 6.27 -7.95 -19.63
C PHE A 419 6.06 -6.44 -19.66
N HIS A 420 5.73 -5.90 -20.84
CA HIS A 420 5.53 -4.47 -21.04
C HIS A 420 4.05 -4.12 -21.05
N PHE A 421 3.69 -3.16 -20.20
CA PHE A 421 2.36 -2.56 -20.12
C PHE A 421 2.50 -1.05 -20.30
N ARG A 422 1.61 -0.44 -21.08
CA ARG A 422 1.60 1.02 -21.29
C ARG A 422 0.18 1.52 -21.47
N VAL A 423 -0.16 2.61 -20.79
CA VAL A 423 -1.42 3.33 -20.97
C VAL A 423 -1.19 4.83 -21.08
N LEU A 424 -2.11 5.50 -21.77
CA LEU A 424 -2.20 6.95 -21.82
C LEU A 424 -3.52 7.38 -21.18
N THR A 425 -3.47 8.27 -20.20
CA THR A 425 -4.65 8.87 -19.59
C THR A 425 -4.78 10.33 -20.02
N ILE A 426 -5.95 10.69 -20.54
CA ILE A 426 -6.25 12.01 -21.12
C ILE A 426 -7.52 12.55 -20.44
N PRO A 427 -7.39 13.47 -19.48
CA PRO A 427 -8.52 14.21 -18.96
C PRO A 427 -9.18 15.09 -20.02
N PHE A 428 -10.48 15.35 -19.86
CA PHE A 428 -11.22 16.21 -20.78
C PHE A 428 -12.38 16.90 -20.07
N ALA A 429 -12.80 18.04 -20.63
CA ALA A 429 -14.05 18.71 -20.29
C ALA A 429 -15.07 18.44 -21.40
N ALA A 430 -16.30 18.08 -21.02
CA ALA A 430 -17.37 17.80 -21.97
C ALA A 430 -18.74 17.97 -21.32
N THR A 431 -19.75 18.14 -22.16
CA THR A 431 -21.16 18.13 -21.73
C THR A 431 -21.69 16.69 -21.63
N ALA A 432 -22.86 16.51 -21.02
CA ALA A 432 -23.49 15.18 -20.92
C ALA A 432 -23.89 14.63 -22.31
N GLU A 433 -24.07 15.52 -23.28
CA GLU A 433 -24.44 15.22 -24.66
C GLU A 433 -23.21 14.83 -25.50
N THR A 434 -22.05 15.44 -25.26
CA THR A 434 -20.87 15.30 -26.14
C THR A 434 -19.81 14.34 -25.61
N TRP A 435 -19.79 14.03 -24.31
CA TRP A 435 -18.65 13.34 -23.69
C TRP A 435 -18.25 12.02 -24.37
N ARG A 436 -19.21 11.23 -24.88
CA ARG A 436 -18.90 9.97 -25.58
C ARG A 436 -18.12 10.21 -26.87
N ALA A 437 -18.56 11.20 -27.66
CA ALA A 437 -17.91 11.56 -28.91
C ALA A 437 -16.53 12.18 -28.64
N ASP A 438 -16.42 13.01 -27.61
CA ASP A 438 -15.15 13.60 -27.19
C ASP A 438 -14.16 12.51 -26.72
N SER A 439 -14.62 11.55 -25.93
CA SER A 439 -13.81 10.41 -25.49
C SER A 439 -13.32 9.56 -26.67
N GLU A 440 -14.20 9.26 -27.62
CA GLU A 440 -13.88 8.47 -28.81
C GLU A 440 -12.84 9.20 -29.69
N ARG A 441 -13.04 10.49 -29.96
CA ARG A 441 -12.09 11.31 -30.71
C ARG A 441 -10.71 11.31 -30.06
N LEU A 442 -10.64 11.57 -28.75
CA LEU A 442 -9.37 11.60 -28.00
C LEU A 442 -8.66 10.24 -28.02
N ALA A 443 -9.41 9.14 -27.91
CA ALA A 443 -8.85 7.80 -27.98
C ALA A 443 -8.30 7.49 -29.38
N GLU A 444 -9.03 7.83 -30.45
CA GLU A 444 -8.59 7.61 -31.82
C GLU A 444 -7.34 8.43 -32.17
N GLU A 445 -7.29 9.70 -31.76
CA GLU A 445 -6.11 10.56 -31.93
C GLU A 445 -4.89 9.94 -31.23
N ALA A 446 -5.07 9.46 -30.01
CA ALA A 446 -3.99 8.82 -29.25
C ALA A 446 -3.50 7.52 -29.87
N LEU A 447 -4.40 6.67 -30.37
CA LEU A 447 -4.03 5.43 -31.05
C LEU A 447 -3.29 5.71 -32.37
N LYS A 448 -3.75 6.69 -33.15
CA LYS A 448 -3.08 7.12 -34.39
C LYS A 448 -1.67 7.65 -34.13
N ALA A 449 -1.48 8.45 -33.07
CA ALA A 449 -0.16 8.96 -32.69
C ALA A 449 0.78 7.81 -32.29
N ALA A 450 0.29 6.86 -31.49
CA ALA A 450 1.09 5.70 -31.07
C ALA A 450 1.51 4.81 -32.26
N ASP A 451 0.64 4.60 -33.24
CA ASP A 451 0.96 3.87 -34.48
C ASP A 451 2.00 4.60 -35.34
N ALA A 452 2.07 5.93 -35.23
CA ALA A 452 3.09 6.76 -35.89
C ALA A 452 4.45 6.77 -35.15
N GLY A 453 4.53 6.19 -33.95
CA GLY A 453 5.74 6.15 -33.13
C GLY A 453 6.00 7.41 -32.29
N GLU A 454 4.97 8.24 -32.10
CA GLU A 454 4.95 9.39 -31.20
C GLU A 454 4.46 8.97 -29.80
#